data_AF-T0ZHM0-F1
#
_entry.id   AF-T0ZHM0-F1
#
_cell.length_a   1.000
_cell.length_b   1.000
_cell.length_c   1.000
_cell.angle_alpha   90.00
_cell.angle_beta   90.00
_cell.angle_gamma   90.00
#
_symmetry.space_group_name_H-M   'P 1'
#
loop_
_entity.id
_entity.type
_entity.pdbx_description
1 polymer ?
#
loop_
_entity_poly.entity_id
_entity_poly.type
_entity_poly.pdbx_seq_one_letter_code
_entity_poly.pdbx_strand_id
1 'polypeptide(L)'
;YLANLDFDIIHAYGYGYFSTEVAAFFSLIRNKPLIFSPCGYFPLTVKGNRYLTKLYGLISKNNSLRRADYVFVDSKDDFKIYSNLTNRGKLRIIPGATLKAQAITQEVSATNFLEKYNIDFPYFFSIGRITPTKGFQNIIKAIPEFMEMNDGVNLKFIIAGADQGYISALKDLASKLGVENS
;
A
#
# COMPACT_ATOMS: atom_id res chain seq x y z
N TYR A 1 12.70 -0.08 28.49
CA TYR A 1 12.86 1.11 27.62
C TYR A 1 11.59 1.95 27.61
N LEU A 2 10.47 1.51 26.99
CA LEU A 2 9.21 2.29 26.95
C LEU A 2 8.64 2.68 28.33
N ALA A 3 8.85 1.86 29.37
CA ALA A 3 8.38 2.14 30.72
C ALA A 3 9.03 3.38 31.39
N ASN A 4 10.22 3.78 30.91
CA ASN A 4 11.04 4.83 31.52
C ASN A 4 11.09 6.10 30.68
N LEU A 5 10.41 6.13 29.53
CA LEU A 5 10.32 7.32 28.69
C LEU A 5 9.19 8.21 29.19
N ASP A 6 9.44 9.52 29.15
CA ASP A 6 8.40 10.52 29.38
C ASP A 6 7.80 10.96 28.03
N PHE A 7 6.48 10.92 27.94
CA PHE A 7 5.73 11.28 26.74
C PHE A 7 4.27 11.57 27.09
N ASP A 8 3.64 12.46 26.32
CA ASP A 8 2.25 12.84 26.52
C ASP A 8 1.28 11.96 25.75
N ILE A 9 1.68 11.47 24.58
CA ILE A 9 0.83 10.72 23.64
C ILE A 9 1.64 9.58 23.03
N ILE A 10 0.98 8.44 22.79
CA ILE A 10 1.54 7.33 22.02
C ILE A 10 0.93 7.36 20.63
N HIS A 11 1.76 7.33 19.59
CA HIS A 11 1.32 7.17 18.21
C HIS A 11 1.84 5.85 17.66
N ALA A 12 0.95 4.87 17.49
CA ALA A 12 1.28 3.58 16.89
C ALA A 12 1.04 3.60 15.37
N TYR A 13 1.97 3.06 14.61
CA TYR A 13 1.90 2.95 13.16
C TYR A 13 1.91 1.49 12.69
N GLY A 14 1.01 1.16 11.76
CA GLY A 14 0.93 -0.13 11.11
C GLY A 14 -0.03 -1.10 11.81
N TYR A 15 -0.93 -1.69 11.03
CA TYR A 15 -1.74 -2.84 11.41
C TYR A 15 -0.94 -4.12 11.20
N GLY A 16 -1.04 -5.11 12.09
CA GLY A 16 -0.28 -6.36 11.95
C GLY A 16 1.01 -6.41 12.76
N TYR A 17 1.47 -5.28 13.31
CA TYR A 17 2.76 -5.19 13.96
C TYR A 17 2.65 -5.43 15.47
N PHE A 18 3.58 -6.22 15.99
CA PHE A 18 3.69 -6.47 17.43
C PHE A 18 3.91 -5.17 18.22
N SER A 19 4.67 -4.23 17.66
CA SER A 19 4.92 -2.91 18.26
C SER A 19 3.63 -2.13 18.52
N THR A 20 2.64 -2.22 17.62
CA THR A 20 1.32 -1.58 17.78
C THR A 20 0.55 -2.15 18.96
N GLU A 21 0.60 -3.46 19.14
CA GLU A 21 -0.08 -4.13 20.25
C GLU A 21 0.59 -3.81 21.59
N VAL A 22 1.93 -3.76 21.61
CA VAL A 22 2.71 -3.30 22.77
C VAL A 22 2.39 -1.84 23.10
N ALA A 23 2.34 -0.96 22.11
CA ALA A 23 1.98 0.45 22.29
C ALA A 23 0.58 0.60 22.91
N ALA A 24 -0.39 -0.20 22.45
CA ALA A 24 -1.73 -0.23 23.02
C ALA A 24 -1.73 -0.69 24.48
N PHE A 25 -0.99 -1.75 24.81
CA PHE A 25 -0.83 -2.19 26.20
C PHE A 25 -0.21 -1.09 27.08
N PHE A 26 0.87 -0.45 26.63
CA PHE A 26 1.54 0.63 27.38
C PHE A 26 0.65 1.86 27.55
N SER A 27 -0.18 2.19 26.57
CA SER A 27 -1.15 3.29 26.70
C SER A 27 -2.13 3.05 27.85
N LEU A 28 -2.52 1.80 28.09
CA LEU A 28 -3.40 1.43 29.20
C LEU A 28 -2.68 1.56 30.54
N ILE A 29 -1.54 0.89 30.71
CA ILE A 29 -0.82 0.87 32.00
C ILE A 29 -0.24 2.24 32.40
N ARG A 30 0.02 3.13 31.44
CA ARG A 30 0.52 4.49 31.70
C ARG A 30 -0.57 5.56 31.68
N ASN A 31 -1.82 5.18 31.40
CA ASN A 31 -2.95 6.09 31.21
C ASN A 31 -2.63 7.26 30.25
N LYS A 32 -2.01 6.94 29.10
CA LYS A 32 -1.65 7.91 28.06
C LYS A 32 -2.58 7.77 26.85
N PRO A 33 -2.98 8.85 26.17
CA PRO A 33 -3.74 8.77 24.93
C PRO A 33 -3.00 7.97 23.84
N LEU A 34 -3.76 7.18 23.08
CA LEU A 34 -3.27 6.39 21.96
C LEU A 34 -3.89 6.87 20.64
N ILE A 35 -3.04 7.31 19.73
CA ILE A 35 -3.37 7.51 18.33
C ILE A 35 -2.89 6.27 17.56
N PHE A 36 -3.77 5.68 16.76
CA PHE A 36 -3.42 4.53 15.94
C PHE A 36 -3.59 4.83 14.45
N SER A 37 -2.48 4.77 13.71
CA SER A 37 -2.44 4.87 12.25
C SER A 37 -2.17 3.48 11.66
N PRO A 38 -3.20 2.70 11.29
CA PRO A 38 -3.00 1.36 10.74
C PRO A 38 -2.17 1.31 9.45
N CYS A 39 -2.05 2.42 8.70
CA CYS A 39 -1.21 2.59 7.50
C CYS A 39 -0.97 1.29 6.72
N GLY A 40 -1.99 0.86 5.98
CA GLY A 40 -1.91 -0.37 5.18
C GLY A 40 -3.17 -1.22 5.19
N TYR A 41 -3.13 -2.20 4.29
CA TYR A 41 -4.25 -3.04 3.94
C TYR A 41 -4.51 -4.13 5.01
N PHE A 42 -5.77 -4.26 5.40
CA PHE A 42 -6.30 -5.23 6.37
C PHE A 42 -5.92 -6.68 5.98
N PRO A 43 -5.55 -7.57 6.91
CA PRO A 43 -4.77 -8.77 6.57
C PRO A 43 -5.57 -9.88 5.86
N LEU A 44 -6.81 -9.63 5.44
CA LEU A 44 -7.64 -10.56 4.66
C LEU A 44 -7.05 -10.93 3.29
N THR A 45 -6.03 -10.22 2.80
CA THR A 45 -5.36 -10.51 1.52
C THR A 45 -3.94 -11.05 1.65
N VAL A 46 -3.42 -11.22 2.88
CA VAL A 46 -2.11 -11.86 3.07
C VAL A 46 -2.24 -13.32 2.64
N LYS A 47 -1.48 -13.73 1.61
CA LYS A 47 -1.28 -15.13 1.24
C LYS A 47 -0.56 -15.81 2.41
N GLY A 48 -1.33 -16.36 3.34
CA GLY A 48 -0.83 -16.96 4.57
C GLY A 48 -1.92 -17.77 5.27
N ASN A 49 -1.62 -18.29 6.46
CA ASN A 49 -2.57 -19.10 7.21
C ASN A 49 -3.78 -18.24 7.63
N ARG A 50 -4.92 -18.45 6.95
CA ARG A 50 -6.19 -17.75 7.18
C ARG A 50 -6.64 -17.75 8.65
N TYR A 51 -6.30 -18.80 9.40
CA TYR A 51 -6.64 -18.88 10.82
C TYR A 51 -5.82 -17.90 11.66
N LEU A 52 -4.51 -17.81 11.43
CA LEU A 52 -3.64 -16.85 12.11
C LEU A 52 -4.02 -15.40 11.79
N THR A 53 -4.35 -15.13 10.53
CA THR A 53 -4.88 -13.83 10.10
C THR A 53 -6.15 -13.44 10.84
N LYS A 54 -7.12 -14.37 10.96
CA LYS A 54 -8.35 -14.15 11.70
C LYS A 54 -8.09 -13.95 13.19
N LEU A 55 -7.23 -14.77 13.77
CA LEU A 55 -6.86 -14.69 15.19
C LEU A 55 -6.21 -13.34 15.50
N TYR A 56 -5.26 -12.89 14.67
CA TYR A 56 -4.66 -11.57 14.81
C TYR A 56 -5.70 -10.45 14.64
N GLY A 57 -6.63 -10.60 13.69
CA GLY A 57 -7.75 -9.69 13.54
C GLY A 57 -8.58 -9.54 14.82
N LEU A 58 -8.84 -10.64 15.54
CA LEU A 58 -9.53 -10.61 16.82
C LEU A 58 -8.69 -9.95 17.92
N ILE A 59 -7.39 -10.24 17.98
CA ILE A 59 -6.47 -9.63 18.97
C ILE A 59 -6.39 -8.12 18.76
N SER A 60 -6.11 -7.67 17.53
CA SER A 60 -5.99 -6.25 17.20
C SER A 60 -7.31 -5.50 17.39
N LYS A 61 -8.44 -6.09 16.99
CA LYS A 61 -9.78 -5.54 17.27
C LYS A 61 -10.00 -5.35 18.77
N ASN A 62 -9.60 -6.32 19.58
CA ASN A 62 -9.80 -6.31 21.02
C ASN A 62 -8.70 -5.52 21.78
N ASN A 63 -7.66 -5.05 21.11
CA ASN A 63 -6.56 -4.34 21.78
C ASN A 63 -6.33 -2.98 21.12
N SER A 64 -5.45 -2.86 20.13
CA SER A 64 -5.07 -1.58 19.51
C SER A 64 -6.25 -0.75 19.00
N LEU A 65 -7.18 -1.34 18.24
CA LEU A 65 -8.34 -0.61 17.69
C LEU A 65 -9.36 -0.19 18.76
N ARG A 66 -9.56 -1.02 19.78
CA ARG A 66 -10.47 -0.72 20.90
C ARG A 66 -9.88 0.35 21.81
N ARG A 67 -8.59 0.22 22.13
CA ARG A 67 -7.87 1.09 23.05
C ARG A 67 -7.61 2.47 22.48
N ALA A 68 -7.40 2.59 21.16
CA ALA A 68 -7.12 3.86 20.51
C ALA A 68 -8.19 4.92 20.87
N ASP A 69 -7.73 6.11 21.20
CA ASP A 69 -8.56 7.30 21.41
C ASP A 69 -8.94 7.89 20.05
N TYR A 70 -7.99 7.89 19.11
CA TYR A 70 -8.21 8.22 17.70
C TYR A 70 -7.57 7.20 16.77
N VAL A 71 -8.23 6.95 15.64
CA VAL A 71 -7.72 6.09 14.57
C VAL A 71 -7.61 6.92 13.29
N PHE A 72 -6.39 7.10 12.79
CA PHE A 72 -6.10 7.89 11.60
C PHE A 72 -6.02 6.99 10.37
N VAL A 73 -6.86 7.27 9.38
CA VAL A 73 -6.94 6.50 8.13
C VAL A 73 -6.62 7.40 6.94
N ASP A 74 -6.03 6.83 5.90
CA ASP A 74 -5.46 7.64 4.80
C ASP A 74 -6.51 8.02 3.75
N SER A 75 -7.65 7.31 3.70
CA SER A 75 -8.66 7.47 2.66
C SER A 75 -10.10 7.25 3.15
N LYS A 76 -11.08 7.64 2.32
CA LYS A 76 -12.50 7.34 2.55
C LYS A 76 -12.79 5.84 2.50
N ASP A 77 -12.03 5.07 1.72
CA ASP A 77 -12.24 3.63 1.62
C ASP A 77 -11.70 2.91 2.85
N ASP A 78 -10.54 3.33 3.36
CA ASP A 78 -10.05 2.87 4.67
C ASP A 78 -11.03 3.24 5.78
N PHE A 79 -11.60 4.45 5.75
CA PHE A 79 -12.63 4.85 6.71
C PHE A 79 -13.82 3.87 6.71
N LYS A 80 -14.31 3.46 5.53
CA LYS A 80 -15.39 2.47 5.44
C LYS A 80 -14.96 1.13 6.05
N ILE A 81 -13.76 0.65 5.73
CA ILE A 81 -13.24 -0.62 6.26
C ILE A 81 -13.15 -0.57 7.80
N TYR A 82 -12.50 0.46 8.35
CA TYR A 82 -12.28 0.58 9.79
C TYR A 82 -13.54 0.97 10.56
N SER A 83 -14.55 1.56 9.91
CA SER A 83 -15.87 1.82 10.52
C SER A 83 -16.61 0.55 10.95
N ASN A 84 -16.30 -0.59 10.34
CA ASN A 84 -16.82 -1.90 10.73
C ASN A 84 -16.02 -2.57 11.86
N LEU A 85 -14.86 -2.01 12.21
CA LEU A 85 -13.90 -2.61 13.14
C LEU A 85 -13.79 -1.84 14.46
N THR A 86 -14.07 -0.53 14.45
CA THR A 86 -14.05 0.34 15.64
C THR A 86 -15.15 1.40 15.59
N ASN A 87 -15.29 2.19 16.67
CA ASN A 87 -16.28 3.26 16.75
C ASN A 87 -15.95 4.38 15.74
N ARG A 88 -16.94 4.72 14.89
CA ARG A 88 -16.84 5.79 13.89
C ARG A 88 -16.42 7.14 14.47
N GLY A 89 -16.83 7.46 15.69
CA GLY A 89 -16.45 8.71 16.38
C GLY A 89 -14.95 8.85 16.64
N LYS A 90 -14.20 7.74 16.64
CA LYS A 90 -12.74 7.72 16.82
C LYS A 90 -11.97 7.90 15.51
N LEU A 91 -12.62 7.67 14.36
CA LEU A 91 -11.95 7.69 13.05
C LEU A 91 -11.73 9.12 12.56
N ARG A 92 -10.54 9.42 12.05
CA ARG A 92 -10.21 10.67 11.34
C ARG A 92 -9.51 10.32 10.04
N ILE A 93 -9.96 10.93 8.94
CA ILE A 93 -9.26 10.81 7.67
C ILE A 93 -8.12 11.82 7.68
N ILE A 94 -6.89 11.32 7.64
CA ILE A 94 -5.68 12.13 7.51
C ILE A 94 -4.91 11.57 6.32
N PRO A 95 -5.05 12.18 5.12
CA PRO A 95 -4.37 11.70 3.94
C PRO A 95 -2.86 11.63 4.16
N GLY A 96 -2.23 10.59 3.63
CA GLY A 96 -0.78 10.44 3.65
C GLY A 96 -0.09 11.66 3.04
N ALA A 97 1.06 12.05 3.60
CA ALA A 97 1.84 13.16 3.08
C ALA A 97 2.31 12.86 1.65
N THR A 98 2.00 13.75 0.71
CA THR A 98 2.64 13.76 -0.60
C THR A 98 4.00 14.43 -0.49
N LEU A 99 4.93 14.06 -1.38
CA LEU A 99 6.17 14.82 -1.54
C LEU A 99 5.79 16.29 -1.77
N LYS A 100 6.44 17.21 -1.05
CA LYS A 100 6.29 18.65 -1.31
C LYS A 100 6.52 18.87 -2.80
N ALA A 101 5.66 19.66 -3.46
CA ALA A 101 5.79 19.95 -4.89
C ALA A 101 7.23 20.39 -5.27
N GLN A 102 7.92 21.08 -4.36
CA GLN A 102 9.32 21.52 -4.51
C GLN A 102 10.35 20.36 -4.64
N ALA A 103 10.04 19.16 -4.16
CA ALA A 103 10.88 17.97 -4.38
C ALA A 103 10.63 17.32 -5.75
N ILE A 104 9.53 17.71 -6.43
CA ILE A 104 9.17 17.26 -7.78
C ILE A 104 9.67 18.26 -8.84
N THR A 105 10.02 19.50 -8.44
CA THR A 105 10.45 20.58 -9.35
C THR A 105 11.94 20.58 -9.71
N GLN A 106 12.75 19.65 -9.20
CA GLN A 106 14.05 19.46 -9.85
C GLN A 106 13.75 18.92 -11.24
N GLU A 107 14.17 19.65 -12.29
CA GLU A 107 14.10 19.21 -13.68
C GLU A 107 14.97 17.96 -13.86
N VAL A 108 14.43 16.82 -13.43
CA VAL A 108 14.99 15.53 -13.76
C VAL A 108 14.61 15.30 -15.21
N SER A 109 15.57 15.51 -16.10
CA SER A 109 15.38 15.24 -17.52
C SER A 109 14.94 13.79 -17.71
N ALA A 110 13.71 13.59 -18.17
CA ALA A 110 13.18 12.28 -18.53
C ALA A 110 13.92 11.68 -19.73
N THR A 111 14.64 12.51 -20.50
CA THR A 111 15.37 12.12 -21.71
C THR A 111 16.31 10.95 -21.47
N ASN A 112 17.06 10.96 -20.35
CA ASN A 112 17.97 9.86 -20.00
C ASN A 112 17.26 8.52 -19.76
N PHE A 113 16.01 8.55 -19.27
CA PHE A 113 15.21 7.34 -19.05
C PHE A 113 14.62 6.85 -20.37
N LEU A 114 14.00 7.75 -21.14
CA LEU A 114 13.35 7.41 -22.41
C LEU A 114 14.36 6.87 -23.42
N GLU A 115 15.53 7.50 -23.55
CA GLU A 115 16.61 7.03 -24.42
C GLU A 115 17.14 5.66 -23.97
N LYS A 116 17.40 5.49 -22.66
CA LYS A 116 17.92 4.24 -22.11
C LYS A 116 17.03 3.03 -22.40
N TYR A 117 15.72 3.22 -22.40
CA TYR A 117 14.73 2.15 -22.65
C TYR A 117 14.14 2.21 -24.06
N ASN A 118 14.70 3.05 -24.94
CA ASN A 118 14.26 3.27 -26.31
C ASN A 118 12.74 3.52 -26.40
N ILE A 119 12.21 4.41 -25.57
CA ILE A 119 10.79 4.78 -25.52
C ILE A 119 10.57 6.01 -26.41
N ASP A 120 10.13 5.77 -27.63
CA ASP A 120 9.94 6.72 -28.73
C ASP A 120 8.46 6.96 -29.09
N PHE A 121 7.55 6.19 -28.48
CA PHE A 121 6.11 6.27 -28.68
C PHE A 121 5.40 6.70 -27.38
N PRO A 122 4.11 7.10 -27.44
CA PRO A 122 3.29 7.22 -26.24
C PRO A 122 3.42 5.98 -25.35
N TYR A 123 3.31 6.16 -24.04
CA TYR A 123 3.47 5.07 -23.10
C TYR A 123 2.50 5.16 -21.93
N PHE A 124 2.08 3.99 -21.44
CA PHE A 124 1.38 3.82 -20.18
C PHE A 124 2.39 3.44 -19.10
N PHE A 125 2.56 4.29 -18.08
CA PHE A 125 3.54 4.06 -17.01
C PHE A 125 2.85 3.66 -15.70
N SER A 126 3.22 2.50 -15.17
CA SER A 126 2.75 2.01 -13.88
C SER A 126 3.93 1.78 -12.93
N ILE A 127 3.91 2.46 -11.78
CA ILE A 127 5.02 2.44 -10.82
C ILE A 127 4.62 1.88 -9.46
N GLY A 128 5.46 1.00 -8.92
CA GLY A 128 5.29 0.45 -7.58
C GLY A 128 6.14 -0.80 -7.35
N ARG A 129 6.30 -1.21 -6.08
CA ARG A 129 6.95 -2.49 -5.74
C ARG A 129 6.33 -3.63 -6.54
N ILE A 130 7.14 -4.49 -7.16
CA ILE A 130 6.64 -5.59 -7.98
C ILE A 130 6.20 -6.72 -7.05
N THR A 131 4.93 -6.67 -6.66
CA THR A 131 4.24 -7.65 -5.81
C THR A 131 2.89 -8.02 -6.43
N PRO A 132 2.31 -9.21 -6.12
CA PRO A 132 1.00 -9.60 -6.62
C PRO A 132 -0.13 -8.62 -6.24
N THR A 133 -0.01 -7.98 -5.08
CA THR A 133 -0.98 -7.02 -4.55
C THR A 133 -1.00 -5.68 -5.28
N LYS A 134 0.05 -5.35 -6.03
CA LYS A 134 0.09 -4.14 -6.88
C LYS A 134 -0.64 -4.31 -8.20
N GLY A 135 -1.05 -5.52 -8.56
CA GLY A 135 -2.02 -5.72 -9.63
C GLY A 135 -1.44 -5.59 -11.05
N PHE A 136 -0.12 -5.59 -11.22
CA PHE A 136 0.52 -5.48 -12.53
C PHE A 136 0.09 -6.59 -13.52
N GLN A 137 -0.27 -7.78 -13.00
CA GLN A 137 -0.84 -8.87 -13.79
C GLN A 137 -2.17 -8.50 -14.47
N ASN A 138 -2.94 -7.59 -13.88
CA ASN A 138 -4.21 -7.14 -14.47
C ASN A 138 -3.96 -6.19 -15.63
N ILE A 139 -2.91 -5.36 -15.54
CA ILE A 139 -2.48 -4.49 -16.65
C ILE A 139 -2.07 -5.37 -17.83
N ILE A 140 -1.17 -6.33 -17.62
CA ILE A 140 -0.70 -7.23 -18.69
C ILE A 140 -1.86 -8.00 -19.35
N LYS A 141 -2.82 -8.48 -18.56
CA LYS A 141 -4.01 -9.18 -19.09
C LYS A 141 -4.93 -8.30 -19.93
N ALA A 142 -4.94 -7.00 -19.69
CA ALA A 142 -5.77 -6.05 -20.43
C ALA A 142 -5.13 -5.59 -21.75
N ILE A 143 -3.81 -5.81 -21.95
CA ILE A 143 -3.10 -5.36 -23.15
C ILE A 143 -3.70 -5.95 -24.44
N PRO A 144 -3.95 -7.27 -24.56
CA PRO A 144 -4.48 -7.83 -25.82
C PRO A 144 -5.81 -7.20 -26.25
N GLU A 145 -6.77 -7.10 -25.32
CA GLU A 145 -8.07 -6.47 -25.56
C GLU A 145 -7.91 -4.98 -25.91
N PHE A 146 -7.03 -4.27 -25.21
CA PHE A 146 -6.75 -2.87 -25.51
C PHE A 146 -6.18 -2.69 -26.93
N MET A 147 -5.21 -3.52 -27.34
CA MET A 147 -4.60 -3.43 -28.66
C MET A 147 -5.59 -3.83 -29.77
N GLU A 148 -6.45 -4.82 -29.52
CA GLU A 148 -7.52 -5.21 -30.45
C GLU A 148 -8.54 -4.07 -30.66
N MET A 149 -8.96 -3.42 -29.57
CA MET A 149 -9.90 -2.30 -29.64
C MET A 149 -9.29 -1.03 -30.25
N ASN A 150 -7.96 -0.93 -30.26
CA ASN A 150 -7.22 0.25 -30.71
C ASN A 150 -6.19 -0.14 -31.78
N ASP A 151 -6.65 -0.83 -32.82
CA ASP A 151 -5.79 -1.27 -33.92
C ASP A 151 -5.01 -0.09 -34.53
N GLY A 152 -3.73 -0.33 -34.83
CA GLY A 152 -2.80 0.69 -35.33
C GLY A 152 -2.24 1.67 -34.28
N VAL A 153 -2.63 1.58 -33.00
CA VAL A 153 -2.01 2.38 -31.94
C VAL A 153 -0.66 1.80 -31.55
N ASN A 154 0.37 2.64 -31.64
CA ASN A 154 1.71 2.31 -31.14
C ASN A 154 1.88 2.92 -29.73
N LEU A 155 1.73 2.08 -28.70
CA LEU A 155 1.77 2.45 -27.29
C LEU A 155 2.64 1.45 -26.53
N LYS A 156 3.56 1.94 -25.67
CA LYS A 156 4.37 1.08 -24.79
C LYS A 156 3.79 0.94 -23.38
N PHE A 157 3.74 -0.26 -22.83
CA PHE A 157 3.33 -0.49 -21.44
C PHE A 157 4.54 -0.70 -20.53
N ILE A 158 4.80 0.27 -19.64
CA ILE A 158 5.98 0.26 -18.77
C ILE A 158 5.57 0.00 -17.32
N ILE A 159 6.12 -1.07 -16.74
CA ILE A 159 5.99 -1.39 -15.32
C ILE A 159 7.35 -1.19 -14.63
N ALA A 160 7.40 -0.33 -13.62
CA ALA A 160 8.64 0.03 -12.94
C ALA A 160 8.53 -0.09 -11.40
N GLY A 161 9.59 -0.59 -10.78
CA GLY A 161 9.76 -0.58 -9.33
C GLY A 161 10.64 -1.71 -8.83
N ALA A 162 10.93 -1.70 -7.52
CA ALA A 162 11.76 -2.71 -6.90
C ALA A 162 11.06 -4.09 -6.95
N ASP A 163 11.75 -5.11 -7.44
CA ASP A 163 11.24 -6.47 -7.46
C ASP A 163 11.27 -7.09 -6.05
N GLN A 164 10.15 -7.71 -5.67
CA GLN A 164 10.01 -8.47 -4.42
C GLN A 164 9.68 -9.94 -4.71
N GLY A 165 10.18 -10.46 -5.84
CA GLY A 165 10.05 -11.86 -6.25
C GLY A 165 8.84 -12.15 -7.13
N TYR A 166 8.29 -11.16 -7.84
CA TYR A 166 7.13 -11.34 -8.71
C TYR A 166 7.39 -11.01 -10.17
N ILE A 167 8.54 -10.41 -10.51
CA ILE A 167 8.87 -10.03 -11.89
C ILE A 167 8.87 -11.22 -12.86
N SER A 168 9.36 -12.40 -12.44
CA SER A 168 9.41 -13.60 -13.30
C SER A 168 8.00 -14.01 -13.73
N ALA A 169 7.05 -14.02 -12.79
CA ALA A 169 5.67 -14.40 -13.09
C ALA A 169 4.98 -13.40 -14.03
N LEU A 170 5.34 -12.11 -13.97
CA LEU A 170 4.84 -11.10 -14.90
C LEU A 170 5.43 -11.28 -16.31
N LYS A 171 6.72 -11.58 -16.42
CA LYS A 171 7.38 -11.88 -17.71
C LYS A 171 6.79 -13.11 -18.38
N ASP A 172 6.60 -14.19 -17.61
CA ASP A 172 5.97 -15.42 -18.12
C ASP A 172 4.54 -15.16 -18.60
N LEU A 173 3.79 -14.32 -17.89
CA LEU A 173 2.44 -13.93 -18.29
C LEU A 173 2.44 -13.10 -19.57
N ALA A 174 3.34 -12.13 -19.69
CA ALA A 174 3.46 -11.30 -20.89
C ALA A 174 3.81 -12.16 -22.12
N SER A 175 4.78 -13.07 -21.99
CA SER A 175 5.17 -13.98 -23.06
C SER A 175 4.04 -14.92 -23.48
N LYS A 176 3.26 -15.45 -22.53
CA LYS A 176 2.08 -16.28 -22.84
C LYS A 176 0.99 -15.54 -23.61
N LEU A 177 0.91 -14.23 -23.43
CA LEU A 177 -0.05 -13.37 -24.09
C LEU A 177 0.52 -12.70 -25.35
N GLY A 178 1.81 -12.88 -25.65
CA GLY A 178 2.49 -12.27 -26.79
C GLY A 178 2.66 -10.75 -26.68
N VAL A 179 2.75 -10.22 -25.45
CA VAL A 179 2.80 -8.77 -25.18
C VAL A 179 4.09 -8.33 -24.49
N GLU A 180 5.13 -9.16 -24.50
CA GLU A 180 6.43 -8.88 -23.86
C GLU A 180 7.20 -7.71 -24.48
N ASN A 181 6.84 -7.33 -25.71
CA ASN A 181 7.43 -6.21 -26.45
C ASN A 181 6.43 -5.06 -26.70
N SER A 182 5.24 -5.15 -26.09
CA SER A 182 4.22 -4.10 -26.11
C SER A 182 4.49 -3.02 -25.07
#